data_AF-A0A2H3CFF2-F1
#
_entry.id   AF-A0A2H3CFF2-F1
#
_cell.length_a   1.000
_cell.length_b   1.000
_cell.length_c   1.000
_cell.angle_alpha   90.00
_cell.angle_beta   90.00
_cell.angle_gamma   90.00
#
_symmetry.space_group_name_H-M   'P 1'
#
loop_
_entity.id
_entity.type
_entity.pdbx_description
1 polymer ?
#
loop_
_entity_poly.entity_id
_entity_poly.type
_entity_poly.pdbx_seq_one_letter_code
_entity_poly.pdbx_strand_id
1 'polypeptide(L)'
;MQRLPGKDNLQAHWNRFTDAEKLNIHTQLRGFVEELRAILPPQSPAICSVLGGPVRDYRLCTDGPHGPYADEAEMNCQLRLGVPFDDIRRAFGNGPPQRAEDIIESHSRRHPPRLHGQRPCPAQYHS
;
A
#
# COMPACT_ATOMS: atom_id res chain seq x y z
N MET A 1 -22.38 -13.27 -10.92
CA MET A 1 -21.86 -13.05 -9.56
C MET A 1 -22.96 -12.45 -8.69
N GLN A 2 -23.40 -13.17 -7.66
CA GLN A 2 -24.36 -12.66 -6.68
C GLN A 2 -23.58 -11.91 -5.60
N ARG A 3 -23.91 -10.63 -5.36
CA ARG A 3 -23.34 -9.90 -4.23
C ARG A 3 -24.01 -10.40 -2.96
N LEU A 4 -23.22 -10.79 -1.97
CA LEU A 4 -23.76 -11.14 -0.65
C LEU A 4 -24.10 -9.84 0.09
N PRO A 5 -25.28 -9.73 0.71
CA PRO A 5 -25.60 -8.58 1.54
C PRO A 5 -24.65 -8.56 2.74
N GLY A 6 -23.94 -7.44 2.94
CA GLY A 6 -23.09 -7.26 4.11
C GLY A 6 -23.94 -7.31 5.37
N LYS A 7 -23.60 -8.18 6.32
CA LYS A 7 -24.21 -8.20 7.65
C LYS A 7 -23.35 -7.35 8.58
N ASP A 8 -23.91 -6.23 9.03
CA ASP A 8 -23.37 -5.28 10.00
C ASP A 8 -21.97 -4.70 9.68
N ASN A 9 -21.63 -3.61 10.35
CA ASN A 9 -20.30 -3.00 10.25
C ASN A 9 -19.28 -3.87 11.01
N LEU A 10 -18.18 -4.25 10.35
CA LEU A 10 -17.07 -5.00 10.96
C LEU A 10 -16.55 -4.33 12.24
N GLN A 11 -16.54 -2.99 12.28
CA GLN A 11 -16.12 -2.23 13.46
C GLN A 11 -17.01 -2.49 14.69
N ALA A 12 -18.31 -2.69 14.48
CA ALA A 12 -19.25 -2.97 15.56
C ALA A 12 -19.09 -4.39 16.12
N HIS A 13 -18.66 -5.35 15.29
CA HIS A 13 -18.45 -6.75 15.68
C HIS A 13 -17.06 -7.02 16.23
N TRP A 14 -16.04 -6.29 15.79
CA TRP A 14 -14.66 -6.49 16.25
C TRP A 14 -14.52 -6.43 17.78
N ASN A 15 -15.21 -5.47 18.41
CA ASN A 15 -15.20 -5.30 19.87
C ASN A 15 -15.93 -6.43 20.61
N ARG A 16 -16.79 -7.19 19.93
CA ARG A 16 -17.57 -8.31 20.49
C ARG A 16 -16.84 -9.65 20.37
N PHE A 17 -15.81 -9.73 19.53
CA PHE A 17 -15.00 -10.95 19.43
C PHE A 17 -14.19 -11.20 20.70
N THR A 18 -14.19 -12.45 21.10
CA THR A 18 -13.25 -13.00 22.07
C THR A 18 -11.82 -12.89 21.56
N ASP A 19 -10.84 -12.96 22.47
CA ASP A 19 -9.44 -12.91 22.08
C ASP A 19 -9.03 -14.09 21.19
N ALA A 20 -9.66 -15.26 21.38
CA ALA A 20 -9.45 -16.43 20.53
C ALA A 20 -9.94 -16.19 19.08
N GLU A 21 -11.11 -15.56 18.92
CA GLU A 21 -11.63 -15.21 17.59
C GLU A 21 -10.76 -14.15 16.90
N LYS A 22 -10.32 -13.12 17.64
CA LYS A 22 -9.39 -12.10 17.13
C LYS A 22 -8.06 -12.73 16.71
N LEU A 23 -7.52 -13.66 17.51
CA LEU A 23 -6.30 -14.39 17.18
C LEU A 23 -6.45 -15.25 15.92
N ASN A 24 -7.61 -15.89 15.74
CA ASN A 24 -7.91 -16.66 14.55
C ASN A 24 -7.95 -15.77 13.30
N ILE A 25 -8.66 -14.63 13.36
CA ILE A 25 -8.69 -13.65 12.27
C ILE A 25 -7.29 -13.13 11.96
N HIS A 26 -6.51 -12.80 12.99
CA HIS A 26 -5.13 -12.34 12.81
C HIS A 26 -4.25 -13.41 12.14
N THR A 27 -4.41 -14.68 12.52
CA THR A 27 -3.69 -15.80 11.91
C THR A 27 -4.05 -15.95 10.43
N GLN A 28 -5.33 -15.84 10.08
CA GLN A 28 -5.79 -15.88 8.68
C GLN A 28 -5.22 -14.72 7.86
N LEU A 29 -5.29 -13.49 8.38
CA LEU A 29 -4.74 -12.31 7.70
C LEU A 29 -3.23 -12.43 7.52
N ARG A 30 -2.51 -12.98 8.50
CA ARG A 30 -1.08 -13.27 8.37
C ARG A 30 -0.82 -14.24 7.21
N GLY A 31 -1.55 -15.35 7.15
CA GLY A 31 -1.40 -16.35 6.07
C GLY A 31 -1.62 -15.74 4.68
N PHE A 32 -2.70 -14.97 4.50
CA PHE A 32 -2.95 -14.29 3.22
C PHE A 32 -1.84 -13.29 2.85
N VAL A 33 -1.31 -12.54 3.82
CA VAL A 33 -0.21 -11.60 3.57
C VAL A 33 1.08 -12.34 3.23
N GLU A 34 1.34 -13.50 3.83
CA GLU A 34 2.48 -14.35 3.49
C GLU A 34 2.36 -14.90 2.07
N GLU A 35 1.19 -15.41 1.69
CA GLU A 35 0.91 -15.88 0.32
C GLU A 35 1.10 -14.75 -0.72
N LEU A 36 0.54 -13.56 -0.47
CA LEU A 36 0.69 -12.41 -1.36
C LEU A 36 2.16 -11.98 -1.53
N ARG A 37 2.98 -12.10 -0.47
CA ARG A 37 4.41 -11.79 -0.54
C ARG A 37 5.24 -12.87 -1.23
N ALA A 38 4.75 -14.10 -1.28
CA ALA A 38 5.40 -15.19 -1.98
C ALA A 38 5.20 -15.09 -3.51
N ILE A 39 4.25 -14.29 -3.97
CA ILE A 39 4.06 -14.01 -5.40
C ILE A 39 5.29 -13.27 -5.91
N LEU A 40 5.97 -13.85 -6.90
CA LEU A 40 7.10 -13.20 -7.56
C LEU A 40 6.62 -11.90 -8.22
N PRO A 41 7.38 -10.79 -8.08
CA PRO A 41 7.04 -9.57 -8.76
C PRO A 41 6.99 -9.81 -10.27
N PRO A 42 6.06 -9.15 -10.99
CA PRO A 42 5.99 -9.24 -12.44
C PRO A 42 7.32 -8.77 -13.06
N GLN A 43 7.69 -9.34 -14.22
CA GLN A 43 8.93 -8.99 -14.92
C GLN A 43 8.97 -7.53 -15.36
N SER A 44 7.80 -6.93 -15.58
CA SER A 44 7.68 -5.52 -15.92
C SER A 44 7.40 -4.70 -14.66
N PRO A 45 8.14 -3.61 -14.44
CA PRO A 45 7.82 -2.65 -13.37
C PRO A 45 6.56 -1.81 -13.70
N ALA A 46 6.03 -1.92 -14.92
CA ALA A 46 4.92 -1.10 -15.39
C ALA A 46 3.63 -1.36 -14.60
N ILE A 47 2.95 -0.27 -14.25
CA ILE A 47 1.66 -0.30 -13.56
C ILE A 47 0.58 0.07 -14.56
N CYS A 48 -0.22 -0.91 -14.95
CA CYS A 48 -1.23 -0.78 -15.99
C CYS A 48 -2.41 -1.73 -15.72
N SER A 49 -3.47 -1.61 -16.51
CA SER A 49 -4.55 -2.60 -16.52
C SER A 49 -4.04 -3.93 -17.06
N VAL A 50 -4.81 -5.01 -16.84
CA VAL A 50 -4.48 -6.34 -17.38
C VAL A 50 -4.38 -6.39 -18.91
N LEU A 51 -4.90 -5.37 -19.60
CA LEU A 51 -4.80 -5.21 -21.06
C LEU A 51 -3.66 -4.25 -21.47
N GLY A 52 -2.80 -3.84 -20.54
CA GLY A 52 -1.70 -2.90 -20.78
C GLY A 52 -2.13 -1.43 -20.82
N GLY A 53 -3.39 -1.12 -20.50
CA GLY A 53 -3.96 0.23 -20.59
C GLY A 53 -3.96 1.01 -19.28
N PRO A 54 -4.63 2.17 -19.25
CA PRO A 54 -4.78 2.98 -18.05
C PRO A 54 -5.51 2.25 -16.91
N VAL A 55 -5.20 2.61 -15.66
CA VAL A 55 -5.86 2.13 -14.44
C VAL A 55 -6.91 3.11 -13.95
N ARG A 56 -7.97 2.60 -13.31
CA ARG A 56 -8.97 3.42 -12.62
C ARG A 56 -8.77 3.27 -11.12
N ASP A 57 -8.11 4.26 -10.51
CA ASP A 57 -7.89 4.34 -9.06
C ASP A 57 -8.36 5.71 -8.57
N TYR A 58 -9.31 5.72 -7.63
CA TYR A 58 -9.86 6.96 -7.06
C TYR A 58 -8.85 7.76 -6.25
N ARG A 59 -7.71 7.15 -5.87
CA ARG A 59 -6.59 7.84 -5.22
C ARG A 59 -5.75 8.63 -6.21
N LEU A 60 -5.70 8.21 -7.48
CA LEU A 60 -4.91 8.87 -8.53
C LEU A 60 -5.62 10.12 -9.03
N CYS A 61 -6.88 9.99 -9.45
CA CYS A 61 -7.75 11.10 -9.81
C CYS A 61 -9.22 10.63 -9.86
N THR A 62 -10.14 11.56 -9.60
CA THR A 62 -11.59 11.30 -9.66
C THR A 62 -12.18 11.43 -11.07
N ASP A 63 -11.42 11.97 -12.04
CA ASP A 63 -11.90 12.39 -13.35
C ASP A 63 -11.79 11.33 -14.46
N GLY A 64 -10.96 10.29 -14.31
CA GLY A 64 -10.83 9.27 -15.35
C GLY A 64 -9.77 8.20 -15.11
N PRO A 65 -9.59 7.28 -16.08
CA PRO A 65 -8.48 6.32 -16.08
C PRO A 65 -7.14 7.01 -16.35
N HIS A 66 -6.09 6.65 -15.62
CA HIS A 66 -4.75 7.27 -15.70
C HIS A 66 -3.66 6.21 -15.91
N GLY A 67 -2.49 6.63 -16.39
CA GLY A 67 -1.41 5.73 -16.83
C GLY A 67 -1.62 5.24 -18.28
N PRO A 68 -1.00 4.11 -18.70
CA PRO A 68 -0.13 3.24 -17.92
C PRO A 68 1.13 3.95 -17.42
N TYR A 69 1.69 3.50 -16.29
CA TYR A 69 2.92 4.03 -15.73
C TYR A 69 4.08 3.06 -16.00
N ALA A 70 5.26 3.59 -16.27
CA ALA A 70 6.47 2.83 -16.50
C ALA A 70 6.96 2.09 -15.24
N ASP A 71 6.78 2.71 -14.07
CA ASP A 71 7.17 2.15 -12.78
C ASP A 71 6.36 2.74 -11.60
N GLU A 72 6.68 2.27 -10.39
CA GLU A 72 6.10 2.77 -9.14
C GLU A 72 6.44 4.26 -8.89
N ALA A 73 7.61 4.74 -9.31
CA ALA A 73 8.04 6.11 -9.07
C ALA A 73 7.17 7.10 -9.86
N GLU A 74 6.85 6.79 -11.11
CA GLU A 74 5.98 7.59 -11.96
C GLU A 74 4.54 7.63 -11.41
N MET A 75 3.96 6.47 -11.05
CA MET A 75 2.63 6.44 -10.43
C MET A 75 2.59 7.21 -9.11
N ASN A 76 3.61 7.06 -8.27
CA ASN A 76 3.71 7.78 -7.01
C ASN A 76 3.87 9.30 -7.21
N CYS A 77 4.54 9.73 -8.28
CA CYS A 77 4.58 11.14 -8.66
C CYS A 77 3.18 11.67 -8.98
N GLN A 78 2.39 10.90 -9.73
CA GLN A 78 1.00 11.25 -10.03
C GLN A 78 0.12 11.32 -8.77
N LEU A 79 0.28 10.40 -7.81
CA LEU A 79 -0.41 10.47 -6.50
C LEU A 79 -0.12 11.76 -5.73
N ARG A 80 1.03 12.38 -6.00
CA ARG A 80 1.44 13.68 -5.43
C ARG A 80 1.12 14.84 -6.36
N LEU A 81 0.25 14.66 -7.35
CA LEU A 81 -0.12 15.69 -8.33
C LEU A 81 1.10 16.22 -9.11
N GLY A 82 2.07 15.36 -9.40
CA GLY A 82 3.32 15.72 -10.09
C GLY A 82 4.37 16.40 -9.21
N VAL A 83 4.13 16.51 -7.90
CA VAL A 83 5.10 17.12 -6.97
C VAL A 83 6.25 16.15 -6.70
N PRO A 84 7.51 16.55 -6.96
CA PRO A 84 8.69 15.79 -6.55
C PRO A 84 8.69 15.52 -5.05
N PHE A 85 9.19 14.36 -4.62
CA PHE A 85 9.14 13.96 -3.21
C PHE A 85 9.81 14.99 -2.28
N ASP A 86 10.93 15.56 -2.71
CA ASP A 86 11.69 16.56 -1.95
C ASP A 86 10.91 17.88 -1.75
N ASP A 87 9.94 18.17 -2.61
CA ASP A 87 9.14 19.40 -2.59
C ASP A 87 7.82 19.26 -1.80
N ILE A 88 7.48 18.07 -1.29
CA ILE A 88 6.20 17.80 -0.62
C ILE A 88 5.95 18.77 0.53
N ARG A 89 6.94 19.00 1.39
CA ARG A 89 6.80 19.91 2.54
C ARG A 89 6.48 21.33 2.11
N ARG A 90 7.05 21.78 0.99
CA ARG A 90 6.76 23.10 0.41
C ARG A 90 5.39 23.14 -0.25
N ALA A 91 5.05 22.14 -1.05
CA ALA A 91 3.82 22.10 -1.83
C ALA A 91 2.56 21.92 -0.96
N PHE A 92 2.66 21.14 0.12
CA PHE A 92 1.53 20.82 1.00
C PHE A 92 1.64 21.45 2.40
N GLY A 93 2.71 22.20 2.69
CA GLY A 93 2.95 22.81 4.01
C GLY A 93 1.95 23.89 4.41
N ASN A 94 1.22 24.46 3.46
CA ASN A 94 0.15 25.43 3.71
C ASN A 94 -1.24 24.76 3.87
N GLY A 95 -1.33 23.44 3.72
CA GLY A 95 -2.54 22.65 3.94
C GLY A 95 -2.70 22.20 5.40
N PRO A 96 -3.73 21.40 5.74
CA PRO A 96 -3.83 20.80 7.06
C PRO A 96 -2.52 20.04 7.37
N PRO A 97 -1.93 20.23 8.57
CA PRO A 97 -0.54 19.89 8.89
C PRO A 97 -0.19 18.39 8.77
N GLN A 98 -1.19 17.53 8.59
CA GLN A 98 -1.03 16.09 8.51
C GLN A 98 -0.68 15.62 7.09
N ARG A 99 -1.13 16.30 6.03
CA ARG A 99 -1.06 15.75 4.67
C ARG A 99 0.37 15.56 4.15
N ALA A 100 1.27 16.50 4.41
CA ALA A 100 2.67 16.39 3.98
C ALA A 100 3.40 15.28 4.73
N GLU A 101 3.22 15.22 6.05
CA GLU A 101 3.90 14.24 6.90
C GLU A 101 3.34 12.83 6.71
N ASP A 102 2.03 12.66 6.47
CA ASP A 102 1.43 11.36 6.12
C ASP A 102 2.02 10.78 4.83
N ILE A 103 2.25 11.64 3.82
CA ILE A 103 2.86 11.23 2.55
C ILE A 103 4.32 10.84 2.79
N ILE A 104 5.08 11.64 3.54
CA ILE A 104 6.48 11.37 3.87
C ILE A 104 6.61 10.07 4.67
N GLU A 105 5.76 9.88 5.68
CA GLU A 105 5.70 8.65 6.46
C GLU A 105 5.40 7.44 5.57
N SER A 106 4.38 7.52 4.71
CA SER A 106 4.01 6.44 3.80
C SER A 106 5.17 6.04 2.89
N HIS A 107 5.95 7.01 2.37
CA HIS A 107 7.12 6.72 1.53
C HIS A 107 8.34 6.22 2.33
N SER A 108 8.43 6.52 3.62
CA SER A 108 9.49 6.03 4.50
C SER A 108 9.33 4.55 4.89
N ARG A 109 8.11 4.02 4.78
CA ARG A 109 7.80 2.62 5.08
C ARG A 109 8.38 1.73 3.99
N ARG A 110 9.51 1.07 4.29
CA ARG A 110 10.04 0.01 3.43
C ARG A 110 9.03 -1.14 3.37
N HIS A 111 8.55 -1.44 2.16
CA HIS A 111 7.81 -2.66 1.88
C HIS A 111 8.78 -3.80 1.49
N PRO A 112 8.54 -5.03 1.98
CA PRO A 112 7.54 -5.37 2.99
C PRO A 112 7.94 -4.80 4.36
N PRO A 113 6.97 -4.38 5.21
CA PRO A 113 7.27 -4.03 6.59
C PRO A 113 7.98 -5.24 7.20
N ARG A 114 9.26 -5.08 7.52
CA ARG A 114 10.00 -6.08 8.30
C ARG A 114 9.18 -6.29 9.56
N LEU A 115 8.68 -7.51 9.77
CA LEU A 115 8.10 -7.88 11.05
C LEU A 115 9.15 -7.49 12.10
N HIS A 116 8.76 -6.64 13.06
CA HIS A 116 9.62 -6.28 14.19
C HIS A 116 10.17 -7.58 14.80
N GLY A 117 11.47 -7.85 14.59
CA GLY A 117 12.09 -9.11 15.02
C GLY A 117 13.24 -9.60 14.13
N GLN A 118 13.29 -9.24 12.84
CA GLN A 118 14.43 -9.63 11.99
C GLN A 118 15.50 -8.54 11.96
N ARG A 119 16.47 -8.65 12.89
CA ARG A 119 17.75 -7.91 12.78
C ARG A 119 18.41 -8.24 11.43
N PRO A 120 19.07 -7.29 10.75
CA PRO A 120 19.87 -7.64 9.59
C PRO A 120 20.96 -8.64 10.00
N CYS A 121 21.04 -9.78 9.31
CA CYS A 121 22.23 -10.62 9.37
C CYS A 121 23.44 -9.74 8.99
N PRO A 122 24.55 -9.79 9.74
CA PRO A 122 25.74 -9.07 9.35
C PRO A 122 26.22 -9.65 8.01
N ALA A 123 26.40 -8.77 7.02
CA ALA A 123 27.02 -9.13 5.76
C ALA A 123 28.44 -9.62 6.07
N GLN A 124 28.65 -10.93 5.94
CA GLN A 124 29.99 -11.50 5.91
C GLN A 124 30.60 -11.06 4.58
N TYR A 125 31.43 -10.01 4.64
CA TYR A 125 32.40 -9.74 3.58
C TYR A 125 33.40 -10.90 3.58
N HIS A 126 33.34 -11.74 2.55
CA HIS A 126 34.44 -12.62 2.22
C HIS A 126 35.45 -11.86 1.37
N SER A 127 36.67 -11.83 1.92
CA SER A 127 38.02 -11.53 1.42
C SER A 127 38.19 -10.91 0.04
#